data_AF-A0A924FG46-F1
#
_entry.id   AF-A0A924FG46-F1
#
_cell.length_a   1.000
_cell.length_b   1.000
_cell.length_c   1.000
_cell.angle_alpha   90.00
_cell.angle_beta   90.00
_cell.angle_gamma   90.00
#
_symmetry.space_group_name_H-M   'P 1'
#
loop_
_entity.id
_entity.type
_entity.pdbx_description
1 polymer ?
#
loop_
_entity_poly.entity_id
_entity_poly.type
_entity_poly.pdbx_seq_one_letter_code
_entity_poly.pdbx_strand_id
1 'polypeptide(L)'
;MNFLYIGRQIQNKSKDSTVVHLNIDRYDEIVVLKEYKEFDIDYRLDSLCKEWIKYFISSDIIIIELDWFEKNDYIGVRFTNHIRLTKWSDERLRDIPIVLVRENKIDIVNNDTFKDDLLIFSGQGALFTTYSDIGFDVAEDSNYDSFTTNIARLTRKHNRQYTYERYLTALNFSEQYEDSHSITNQWGALRLAANVGYSPEDVVYSWPPKLYFKYLQEKYKFDSTADKVEIIAKVLLIDDNADKGWEKVLKKIFNFSDKNPTLDEKGNPTFVTINEKVSSYDKFSDENKRTIEEQDFDLYLVDLRLNGQDEDDTSETKNFSGATVLQKIKSINAGNQVIMFTASNKAWNMRTLLNGENAADGYYIKESPLNAPDKFFGKNNTAVFIEQVQQSLQSRFLKKIAIIEMKCKDYMNSNFDRRMNSYKEFYNRADSSLKIAFELCKKSMYDKKYLNLAYLTYYQILEDYSSQNDNFEFVSKRECYVSRNIRVIDDSSGQLLWHLNYVQNKKDGDYFKKNIAAVSGEIAVQYLAKISFILSYKFEKSDHFLMAWGVINNIRNEKAGHGGRKGYVTQRELFPLLEIVELFLTNR
;
A
#
# COMPACT_ATOMS: atom_id res chain seq x y z
N MET A 1 32.18 -44.86 -9.69
CA MET A 1 30.94 -44.18 -9.28
C MET A 1 31.43 -43.09 -8.37
N ASN A 2 31.31 -41.84 -8.79
CA ASN A 2 31.93 -40.73 -8.07
C ASN A 2 31.10 -40.38 -6.85
N PHE A 3 31.70 -40.43 -5.65
CA PHE A 3 31.03 -40.08 -4.41
C PHE A 3 31.56 -38.76 -3.84
N LEU A 4 30.64 -37.90 -3.39
CA LEU A 4 30.96 -36.72 -2.59
C LEU A 4 30.48 -36.94 -1.16
N TYR A 5 31.40 -37.00 -0.20
CA TYR A 5 31.08 -37.00 1.22
C TYR A 5 31.13 -35.57 1.76
N ILE A 6 30.19 -35.20 2.64
CA ILE A 6 30.10 -33.90 3.31
C ILE A 6 29.77 -34.16 4.78
N GLY A 7 30.70 -33.92 5.69
CA GLY A 7 30.50 -34.20 7.12
C GLY A 7 31.69 -33.78 7.95
N ARG A 8 31.68 -34.07 9.25
CA ARG A 8 32.74 -33.67 10.18
C ARG A 8 34.07 -34.33 9.85
N GLN A 9 35.17 -33.59 10.06
CA GLN A 9 36.50 -34.18 10.04
C GLN A 9 36.73 -35.02 11.30
N ILE A 10 36.95 -36.32 11.14
CA ILE A 10 37.44 -37.17 12.23
C ILE A 10 38.95 -37.00 12.32
N GLN A 11 39.43 -35.92 12.95
CA GLN A 11 40.83 -35.83 13.40
C GLN A 11 40.90 -35.94 14.92
N ASN A 12 41.69 -36.92 15.37
CA ASN A 12 42.12 -37.03 16.75
C ASN A 12 42.79 -35.71 17.19
N LYS A 13 42.12 -34.95 18.06
CA LYS A 13 42.61 -33.80 18.83
C LYS A 13 42.59 -32.41 18.15
N SER A 14 41.41 -31.79 18.06
CA SER A 14 41.22 -30.37 18.45
C SER A 14 39.73 -30.09 18.72
N LYS A 15 39.44 -29.19 19.66
CA LYS A 15 38.09 -28.91 20.20
C LYS A 15 37.17 -28.07 19.30
N ASP A 16 37.52 -27.86 18.03
CA ASP A 16 36.70 -27.09 17.09
C ASP A 16 36.05 -28.02 16.07
N SER A 17 34.71 -28.07 16.06
CA SER A 17 33.93 -28.87 15.10
C SER A 17 34.12 -28.31 13.68
N THR A 18 34.53 -29.16 12.74
CA THR A 18 34.85 -28.78 11.34
C THR A 18 34.08 -29.66 10.38
N VAL A 19 33.29 -29.09 9.48
CA VAL A 19 32.65 -29.81 8.35
C VAL A 19 33.55 -29.74 7.14
N VAL A 20 33.78 -30.88 6.49
CA VAL A 20 34.67 -31.12 5.36
C VAL A 20 33.89 -31.81 4.24
N HIS A 21 34.21 -31.48 2.99
CA HIS A 21 33.80 -32.31 1.85
C HIS A 21 34.99 -33.14 1.36
N LEU A 22 34.76 -34.39 0.97
CA LEU A 22 35.79 -35.28 0.43
C LEU A 22 35.26 -35.94 -0.83
N ASN A 23 36.01 -35.84 -1.94
CA ASN A 23 35.79 -36.74 -3.06
C ASN A 23 36.43 -38.09 -2.70
N ILE A 24 35.59 -39.08 -2.41
CA ILE A 24 36.04 -40.39 -1.86
C ILE A 24 36.95 -41.11 -2.87
N ASP A 25 36.84 -40.82 -4.17
CA ASP A 25 37.67 -41.45 -5.20
C ASP A 25 39.02 -40.75 -5.43
N ARG A 26 39.26 -39.57 -4.83
CA ARG A 26 40.51 -38.79 -5.04
C ARG A 26 41.15 -38.20 -3.79
N TYR A 27 40.52 -38.24 -2.61
CA TYR A 27 41.04 -37.64 -1.37
C TYR A 27 41.53 -36.18 -1.52
N ASP A 28 40.95 -35.42 -2.45
CA ASP A 28 41.40 -34.06 -2.75
C ASP A 28 40.43 -33.01 -2.17
N GLU A 29 41.05 -32.05 -1.46
CA GLU A 29 40.53 -30.81 -0.87
C GLU A 29 39.71 -30.93 0.44
N ILE A 30 40.24 -30.31 1.50
CA ILE A 30 39.58 -30.12 2.80
C ILE A 30 39.19 -28.64 2.91
N VAL A 31 37.89 -28.35 2.99
CA VAL A 31 37.38 -27.01 3.31
C VAL A 31 36.89 -27.00 4.76
N VAL A 32 37.26 -25.96 5.53
CA VAL A 32 37.02 -25.87 6.98
C VAL A 32 35.85 -24.94 7.27
N LEU A 33 34.78 -25.46 7.88
CA LEU A 33 33.72 -24.65 8.48
C LEU A 33 33.98 -24.48 9.98
N LYS A 34 34.12 -23.23 10.45
CA LYS A 34 34.17 -22.90 11.88
C LYS A 34 32.75 -22.74 12.45
N GLU A 35 32.57 -22.96 13.76
CA GLU A 35 31.35 -22.56 14.46
C GLU A 35 31.11 -21.05 14.28
N TYR A 36 29.91 -20.67 13.82
CA TYR A 36 29.53 -19.27 13.68
C TYR A 36 28.22 -19.03 14.43
N LYS A 37 28.26 -18.14 15.43
CA LYS A 37 27.14 -17.83 16.32
C LYS A 37 26.25 -16.67 15.84
N GLU A 38 26.50 -16.07 14.67
CA GLU A 38 25.90 -14.76 14.32
C GLU A 38 25.15 -14.68 12.97
N PHE A 39 25.04 -15.75 12.16
CA PHE A 39 24.37 -15.69 10.85
C PHE A 39 23.19 -16.66 10.72
N ASP A 40 22.15 -16.24 9.97
CA ASP A 40 21.04 -17.09 9.53
C ASP A 40 21.59 -18.29 8.74
N ILE A 41 21.40 -19.51 9.27
CA ILE A 41 21.97 -20.74 8.76
C ILE A 41 21.60 -20.99 7.29
N ASP A 42 20.40 -20.59 6.85
CA ASP A 42 19.94 -20.83 5.48
C ASP A 42 20.75 -20.03 4.45
N TYR A 43 21.17 -18.80 4.79
CA TYR A 43 22.05 -18.00 3.93
C TYR A 43 23.38 -18.69 3.69
N ARG A 44 23.95 -19.29 4.75
CA ARG A 44 25.22 -19.99 4.66
C ARG A 44 25.06 -21.27 3.84
N LEU A 45 24.03 -22.05 4.11
CA LEU A 45 23.77 -23.30 3.39
C LEU A 45 23.50 -23.06 1.90
N ASP A 46 22.77 -21.99 1.54
CA ASP A 46 22.62 -21.57 0.15
C ASP A 46 23.96 -21.18 -0.50
N SER A 47 24.78 -20.41 0.20
CA SER A 47 26.12 -20.03 -0.27
C SER A 47 27.00 -21.26 -0.51
N LEU A 48 26.99 -22.24 0.40
CA LEU A 48 27.72 -23.49 0.26
C LEU A 48 27.23 -24.32 -0.92
N CYS A 49 25.91 -24.40 -1.13
CA CYS A 49 25.35 -25.07 -2.30
C CYS A 49 25.93 -24.49 -3.60
N LYS A 50 26.01 -23.16 -3.70
CA LYS A 50 26.56 -22.47 -4.88
C LYS A 50 28.07 -22.68 -5.02
N GLU A 51 28.82 -22.62 -3.92
CA GLU A 51 30.27 -22.85 -3.91
C GLU A 51 30.63 -24.28 -4.35
N TRP A 52 29.84 -25.27 -3.91
CA TRP A 52 30.12 -26.68 -4.13
C TRP A 52 29.47 -27.29 -5.38
N ILE A 53 28.84 -26.46 -6.22
CA ILE A 53 28.14 -26.91 -7.44
C ILE A 53 29.02 -27.77 -8.34
N LYS A 54 30.31 -27.42 -8.51
CA LYS A 54 31.25 -28.17 -9.35
C LYS A 54 31.43 -29.61 -8.87
N TYR A 55 31.40 -29.84 -7.56
CA TYR A 55 31.51 -31.17 -6.97
C TYR A 55 30.21 -31.95 -7.15
N PHE A 56 29.06 -31.30 -6.96
CA PHE A 56 27.75 -31.93 -7.19
C PHE A 56 27.61 -32.42 -8.64
N ILE A 57 28.00 -31.60 -9.63
CA ILE A 57 27.92 -31.96 -11.04
C ILE A 57 28.79 -33.18 -11.36
N SER A 58 29.97 -33.29 -10.72
CA SER A 58 30.88 -34.42 -10.92
C SER A 58 30.50 -35.70 -10.18
N SER A 59 29.48 -35.64 -9.31
CA SER A 59 29.10 -36.73 -8.43
C SER A 59 27.95 -37.57 -9.01
N ASP A 60 28.02 -38.87 -8.76
CA ASP A 60 26.91 -39.80 -9.00
C ASP A 60 26.01 -39.89 -7.75
N ILE A 61 26.59 -39.71 -6.56
CA ILE A 61 25.93 -39.82 -5.25
C ILE A 61 26.55 -38.81 -4.28
N ILE A 62 25.71 -38.16 -3.48
CA ILE A 62 26.15 -37.27 -2.40
C ILE A 62 25.82 -37.93 -1.07
N ILE A 63 26.81 -38.00 -0.18
CA ILE A 63 26.70 -38.54 1.18
C ILE A 63 26.88 -37.35 2.13
N ILE A 64 25.90 -37.12 3.00
CA ILE A 64 25.87 -35.95 3.88
C ILE A 64 25.71 -36.45 5.32
N GLU A 65 26.59 -36.04 6.21
CA GLU A 65 26.41 -36.29 7.64
C GLU A 65 25.19 -35.52 8.15
N LEU A 66 24.37 -36.20 8.94
CA LEU A 66 23.12 -35.63 9.44
C LEU A 66 23.36 -34.42 10.36
N ASP A 67 24.38 -34.53 11.21
CA ASP A 67 24.67 -33.62 12.33
C ASP A 67 26.01 -32.91 12.12
N TRP A 68 26.07 -31.57 12.01
CA TRP A 68 27.30 -30.86 11.58
C TRP A 68 28.09 -30.21 12.71
N PHE A 69 27.44 -29.57 13.68
CA PHE A 69 28.06 -28.88 14.82
C PHE A 69 27.78 -29.62 16.12
N GLU A 70 26.51 -29.90 16.42
CA GLU A 70 26.07 -30.54 17.66
C GLU A 70 25.29 -31.82 17.36
N LYS A 71 25.19 -32.72 18.35
CA LYS A 71 24.41 -33.95 18.19
C LYS A 71 22.93 -33.58 18.11
N ASN A 72 22.24 -34.05 17.07
CA ASN A 72 20.82 -33.77 16.79
C ASN A 72 20.55 -32.32 16.33
N ASP A 73 21.50 -31.67 15.64
CA ASP A 73 21.26 -30.38 14.97
C ASP A 73 20.60 -30.54 13.58
N TYR A 74 20.69 -31.73 12.99
CA TYR A 74 20.07 -32.10 11.73
C TYR A 74 20.36 -31.16 10.55
N ILE A 75 21.48 -30.45 10.57
CA ILE A 75 21.83 -29.47 9.52
C ILE A 75 21.99 -30.12 8.16
N GLY A 76 22.41 -31.39 8.10
CA GLY A 76 22.47 -32.17 6.87
C GLY A 76 21.11 -32.27 6.16
N VAL A 77 20.00 -32.30 6.91
CA VAL A 77 18.63 -32.27 6.35
C VAL A 77 18.34 -30.91 5.71
N ARG A 78 18.62 -29.81 6.42
CA ARG A 78 18.44 -28.45 5.87
C ARG A 78 19.26 -28.26 4.61
N PHE A 79 20.52 -28.69 4.62
CA PHE A 79 21.43 -28.59 3.48
C PHE A 79 20.95 -29.43 2.28
N THR A 80 20.50 -30.67 2.53
CA THR A 80 19.87 -31.52 1.50
C THR A 80 18.73 -30.79 0.80
N ASN A 81 17.85 -30.15 1.57
CA ASN A 81 16.72 -29.42 1.01
C ASN A 81 17.16 -28.17 0.23
N HIS A 82 18.22 -27.47 0.66
CA HIS A 82 18.81 -26.41 -0.15
C HIS A 82 19.34 -26.96 -1.48
N ILE A 83 19.99 -28.13 -1.52
CA ILE A 83 20.43 -28.75 -2.78
C ILE A 83 19.21 -29.04 -3.66
N ARG A 84 18.16 -29.68 -3.13
CA ARG A 84 16.97 -30.06 -3.92
C ARG A 84 16.19 -28.86 -4.47
N LEU A 85 15.98 -27.83 -3.66
CA LEU A 85 15.12 -26.69 -4.00
C LEU A 85 15.86 -25.54 -4.71
N THR A 86 17.19 -25.62 -4.85
CA THR A 86 17.92 -24.63 -5.64
C THR A 86 17.60 -24.81 -7.13
N LYS A 87 17.35 -23.70 -7.81
CA LYS A 87 17.26 -23.67 -9.28
C LYS A 87 18.65 -23.79 -9.87
N TRP A 88 19.00 -25.00 -10.26
CA TRP A 88 20.23 -25.33 -10.97
C TRP A 88 20.10 -25.13 -12.47
N SER A 89 21.21 -24.82 -13.15
CA SER A 89 21.29 -24.88 -14.61
C SER A 89 21.30 -26.31 -15.13
N ASP A 90 21.85 -27.26 -14.35
CA ASP A 90 21.78 -28.70 -14.60
C ASP A 90 20.66 -29.30 -13.76
N GLU A 91 19.53 -29.63 -14.39
CA GLU A 91 18.36 -30.21 -13.73
C GLU A 91 18.67 -31.56 -13.05
N ARG A 92 19.70 -32.29 -13.52
CA ARG A 92 20.10 -33.58 -12.95
C ARG A 92 20.47 -33.47 -11.47
N LEU A 93 20.97 -32.31 -11.03
CA LEU A 93 21.29 -32.04 -9.63
C LEU A 93 20.09 -32.18 -8.70
N ARG A 94 18.86 -31.96 -9.21
CA ARG A 94 17.63 -32.18 -8.45
C ARG A 94 17.35 -33.65 -8.18
N ASP A 95 17.92 -34.55 -8.97
CA ASP A 95 17.66 -35.99 -8.92
C ASP A 95 18.84 -36.82 -8.40
N ILE A 96 20.00 -36.21 -8.15
CA ILE A 96 21.17 -36.91 -7.62
C ILE A 96 20.80 -37.63 -6.32
N PRO A 97 21.06 -38.93 -6.16
CA PRO A 97 20.85 -39.63 -4.90
C PRO A 97 21.62 -38.98 -3.74
N ILE A 98 20.90 -38.64 -2.67
CA ILE A 98 21.48 -38.08 -1.44
C ILE A 98 21.30 -39.10 -0.31
N VAL A 99 22.38 -39.46 0.36
CA VAL A 99 22.40 -40.38 1.51
C VAL A 99 22.80 -39.61 2.75
N LEU A 100 21.87 -39.46 3.68
CA LEU A 100 22.10 -38.92 5.02
C LEU A 100 22.62 -40.01 5.95
N VAL A 101 23.79 -39.76 6.55
CA VAL A 101 24.51 -40.73 7.39
C VAL A 101 24.73 -40.20 8.81
N ARG A 102 24.78 -41.11 9.78
CA ARG A 102 25.18 -40.82 11.17
C ARG A 102 25.63 -42.09 11.88
N GLU A 103 26.11 -41.96 13.12
CA GLU A 103 26.58 -43.11 13.91
C GLU A 103 25.45 -44.08 14.31
N ASN A 104 24.33 -43.56 14.78
CA ASN A 104 23.27 -44.35 15.41
C ASN A 104 21.96 -44.30 14.63
N LYS A 105 21.22 -45.43 14.56
CA LYS A 105 19.89 -45.46 13.96
C LYS A 105 18.95 -44.48 14.68
N ILE A 106 18.19 -43.70 13.91
CA ILE A 106 17.07 -42.90 14.43
C ILE A 106 15.79 -43.50 13.90
N ASP A 107 14.80 -43.65 14.77
CA ASP A 107 13.41 -43.76 14.34
C ASP A 107 12.83 -42.36 14.12
N ILE A 108 13.04 -41.83 12.91
CA ILE A 108 12.70 -40.46 12.52
C ILE A 108 11.17 -40.25 12.53
N VAL A 109 10.39 -41.34 12.47
CA VAL A 109 8.93 -41.30 12.39
C VAL A 109 8.28 -41.05 13.76
N ASN A 110 8.94 -41.39 14.87
CA ASN A 110 8.32 -41.44 16.20
C ASN A 110 8.94 -40.51 17.26
N ASN A 111 9.90 -39.68 16.91
CA ASN A 111 10.64 -38.92 17.91
C ASN A 111 10.07 -37.50 18.07
N ASP A 112 9.40 -37.24 19.19
CA ASP A 112 8.72 -35.98 19.51
C ASP A 112 9.66 -34.76 19.54
N THR A 113 10.97 -34.96 19.71
CA THR A 113 11.99 -33.88 19.62
C THR A 113 12.17 -33.30 18.21
N PHE A 114 11.62 -33.93 17.17
CA PHE A 114 11.64 -33.40 15.80
C PHE A 114 10.57 -32.33 15.53
N LYS A 115 9.61 -32.13 16.44
CA LYS A 115 8.42 -31.30 16.19
C LYS A 115 8.67 -29.79 16.28
N ASP A 116 9.63 -29.35 17.09
CA ASP A 116 9.67 -27.95 17.51
C ASP A 116 10.54 -27.03 16.63
N ASP A 117 11.57 -27.54 15.92
CA ASP A 117 12.47 -26.66 15.14
C ASP A 117 12.72 -27.06 13.67
N LEU A 118 12.21 -28.20 13.18
CA LEU A 118 12.73 -28.77 11.93
C LEU A 118 11.83 -29.79 11.22
N LEU A 119 10.56 -29.48 10.97
CA LEU A 119 9.70 -30.41 10.19
C LEU A 119 9.84 -30.28 8.66
N ILE A 120 11.02 -29.97 8.11
CA ILE A 120 11.32 -30.14 6.68
C ILE A 120 11.70 -31.60 6.42
N PHE A 121 10.76 -32.51 6.70
CA PHE A 121 10.94 -33.92 6.45
C PHE A 121 10.05 -34.37 5.31
N SER A 122 10.68 -34.61 4.16
CA SER A 122 10.26 -35.75 3.37
C SER A 122 11.35 -36.82 3.49
N GLY A 123 11.00 -37.99 4.02
CA GLY A 123 11.82 -39.21 3.85
C GLY A 123 11.93 -39.65 2.37
N GLN A 124 11.48 -38.79 1.46
CA GLN A 124 11.55 -38.92 0.03
C GLN A 124 12.72 -38.10 -0.54
N GLY A 125 13.21 -37.02 0.10
CA GLY A 125 14.30 -36.19 -0.44
C GLY A 125 15.71 -36.76 -0.34
N ALA A 126 15.92 -37.67 0.61
CA ALA A 126 17.19 -38.36 0.86
C ALA A 126 16.94 -39.70 1.56
N LEU A 127 17.94 -40.59 1.49
CA LEU A 127 17.96 -41.86 2.22
C LEU A 127 18.65 -41.68 3.57
N PHE A 128 18.11 -42.30 4.63
CA PHE A 128 18.75 -42.28 5.95
C PHE A 128 19.38 -43.64 6.26
N THR A 129 20.60 -43.63 6.76
CA THR A 129 21.33 -44.85 7.13
C THR A 129 22.41 -44.54 8.18
N THR A 130 23.09 -45.57 8.68
CA THR A 130 24.24 -45.40 9.58
C THR A 130 25.55 -45.64 8.85
N TYR A 131 26.65 -45.07 9.35
CA TYR A 131 28.00 -45.38 8.85
C TYR A 131 28.27 -46.89 8.79
N SER A 132 27.85 -47.62 9.83
CA SER A 132 27.96 -49.08 9.89
C SER A 132 27.13 -49.81 8.84
N ASP A 133 25.91 -49.37 8.56
CA ASP A 133 25.01 -50.01 7.58
C ASP A 133 25.53 -49.87 6.13
N ILE A 134 26.28 -48.79 5.85
CA ILE A 134 26.93 -48.58 4.56
C ILE A 134 28.39 -49.07 4.54
N GLY A 135 28.93 -49.59 5.64
CA GLY A 135 30.33 -50.01 5.71
C GLY A 135 31.33 -48.87 5.50
N PHE A 136 30.96 -47.65 5.89
CA PHE A 136 31.84 -46.47 5.79
C PHE A 136 32.71 -46.40 7.04
N ASP A 137 33.95 -46.88 6.90
CA ASP A 137 35.02 -46.64 7.85
C ASP A 137 36.11 -45.81 7.14
N VAL A 138 36.26 -44.55 7.55
CA VAL A 138 37.17 -43.59 6.90
C VAL A 138 38.64 -44.02 7.07
N ALA A 139 38.92 -45.01 7.92
CA ALA A 139 40.27 -45.41 8.31
C ALA A 139 40.84 -46.65 7.56
N GLU A 140 40.05 -47.41 6.80
CA GLU A 140 40.54 -48.66 6.18
C GLU A 140 40.03 -48.92 4.74
N ASP A 141 40.96 -49.05 3.79
CA ASP A 141 40.71 -49.46 2.38
C ASP A 141 40.03 -50.84 2.26
N SER A 142 40.05 -51.66 3.33
CA SER A 142 39.57 -53.05 3.35
C SER A 142 38.07 -53.21 3.11
N ASN A 143 37.28 -52.14 3.22
CA ASN A 143 35.81 -52.16 3.15
C ASN A 143 35.20 -51.45 1.92
N TYR A 144 36.01 -50.98 0.97
CA TYR A 144 35.52 -50.20 -0.18
C TYR A 144 34.49 -50.95 -1.07
N ASP A 145 34.72 -52.25 -1.33
CA ASP A 145 33.78 -53.07 -2.12
C ASP A 145 32.42 -53.27 -1.44
N SER A 146 32.43 -53.41 -0.11
CA SER A 146 31.21 -53.50 0.70
C SER A 146 30.46 -52.17 0.69
N PHE A 147 31.20 -51.07 0.84
CA PHE A 147 30.67 -49.71 0.81
C PHE A 147 29.98 -49.38 -0.52
N THR A 148 30.69 -49.58 -1.64
CA THR A 148 30.15 -49.32 -2.98
C THR A 148 28.93 -50.19 -3.28
N THR A 149 28.93 -51.46 -2.86
CA THR A 149 27.79 -52.37 -3.03
C THR A 149 26.57 -51.93 -2.22
N ASN A 150 26.77 -51.56 -0.95
CA ASN A 150 25.70 -51.11 -0.06
C ASN A 150 25.08 -49.79 -0.53
N ILE A 151 25.92 -48.82 -0.91
CA ILE A 151 25.47 -47.54 -1.47
C ILE A 151 24.74 -47.76 -2.80
N ALA A 152 25.24 -48.60 -3.70
CA ALA A 152 24.55 -48.89 -4.96
C ALA A 152 23.17 -49.52 -4.73
N ARG A 153 23.03 -50.39 -3.72
CA ARG A 153 21.75 -50.98 -3.32
C ARG A 153 20.78 -49.92 -2.77
N LEU A 154 21.25 -49.03 -1.91
CA LEU A 154 20.47 -47.92 -1.36
C LEU A 154 20.02 -46.97 -2.47
N THR A 155 20.92 -46.60 -3.38
CA THR A 155 20.61 -45.72 -4.51
C THR A 155 19.59 -46.33 -5.45
N ARG A 156 19.65 -47.63 -5.76
CA ARG A 156 18.59 -48.30 -6.53
C ARG A 156 17.23 -48.24 -5.84
N LYS A 157 17.21 -48.33 -4.51
CA LYS A 157 15.97 -48.18 -3.73
C LYS A 157 15.45 -46.73 -3.81
N HIS A 158 16.31 -45.73 -3.67
CA HIS A 158 15.96 -44.32 -3.84
C HIS A 158 15.38 -44.03 -5.23
N ASN A 159 16.08 -44.42 -6.30
CA ASN A 159 15.66 -44.13 -7.67
C ASN A 159 14.31 -44.78 -8.06
N ARG A 160 13.87 -45.82 -7.34
CA ARG A 160 12.53 -46.41 -7.53
C ARG A 160 11.42 -45.65 -6.79
N GLN A 161 11.76 -44.92 -5.74
CA GLN A 161 10.80 -44.32 -4.81
C GLN A 161 10.73 -42.79 -4.97
N TYR A 162 11.82 -42.17 -5.40
CA TYR A 162 11.98 -40.74 -5.56
C TYR A 162 11.44 -40.23 -6.90
N THR A 163 10.63 -39.18 -6.83
CA THR A 163 10.54 -38.17 -7.89
C THR A 163 10.54 -36.80 -7.23
N TYR A 164 10.94 -35.77 -7.97
CA TYR A 164 10.95 -34.41 -7.45
C TYR A 164 9.55 -33.92 -7.03
N GLU A 165 8.49 -34.30 -7.74
CA GLU A 165 7.10 -33.96 -7.37
C GLU A 165 6.66 -34.62 -6.07
N ARG A 166 7.02 -35.89 -5.88
CA ARG A 166 6.72 -36.61 -4.63
C ARG A 166 7.45 -35.98 -3.46
N TYR A 167 8.73 -35.65 -3.65
CA TYR A 167 9.52 -34.87 -2.70
C TYR A 167 8.85 -33.55 -2.34
N LEU A 168 8.49 -32.72 -3.33
CA LEU A 168 7.90 -31.40 -3.12
C LEU A 168 6.54 -31.50 -2.39
N THR A 169 5.74 -32.52 -2.72
CA THR A 169 4.45 -32.77 -2.06
C THR A 169 4.60 -33.24 -0.61
N ALA A 170 5.68 -33.96 -0.32
CA ALA A 170 5.97 -34.47 1.01
C ALA A 170 6.69 -33.45 1.92
N LEU A 171 7.17 -32.33 1.37
CA LEU A 171 7.72 -31.25 2.18
C LEU A 171 6.63 -30.58 3.00
N ASN A 172 6.85 -30.57 4.32
CA ASN A 172 6.07 -29.78 5.25
C ASN A 172 6.97 -28.66 5.80
N PHE A 173 6.40 -27.48 6.03
CA PHE A 173 7.08 -26.40 6.74
C PHE A 173 6.17 -26.02 7.90
N SER A 174 6.69 -26.02 9.13
CA SER A 174 5.91 -25.60 10.29
C SER A 174 5.56 -24.12 10.19
N GLU A 175 4.41 -23.73 10.74
CA GLU A 175 3.99 -22.32 10.83
C GLU A 175 4.96 -21.46 11.66
N GLN A 176 5.84 -22.10 12.44
CA GLN A 176 6.83 -21.46 13.31
C GLN A 176 8.22 -21.29 12.67
N TYR A 177 8.44 -21.78 11.44
CA TYR A 177 9.76 -21.78 10.79
C TYR A 177 10.37 -20.38 10.62
N GLU A 178 9.53 -19.36 10.43
CA GLU A 178 9.93 -17.97 10.32
C GLU A 178 8.81 -17.07 10.84
N ASP A 179 9.15 -15.83 11.21
CA ASP A 179 8.14 -14.81 11.52
C ASP A 179 7.20 -14.63 10.31
N SER A 180 5.94 -15.05 10.53
CA SER A 180 4.88 -15.02 9.52
C SER A 180 4.66 -13.63 8.92
N HIS A 181 4.94 -12.55 9.67
CA HIS A 181 4.83 -11.17 9.18
C HIS A 181 5.98 -10.83 8.23
N SER A 182 7.22 -11.16 8.59
CA SER A 182 8.39 -11.00 7.71
C SER A 182 8.25 -11.76 6.39
N ILE A 183 7.75 -13.01 6.43
CA ILE A 183 7.45 -13.79 5.22
C ILE A 183 6.38 -13.07 4.37
N THR A 184 5.27 -12.67 5.00
CA THR A 184 4.13 -12.06 4.31
C THR A 184 4.52 -10.75 3.64
N ASN A 185 5.40 -9.95 4.25
CA ASN A 185 5.91 -8.72 3.66
C ASN A 185 6.65 -8.96 2.35
N GLN A 186 7.46 -10.02 2.27
CA GLN A 186 8.27 -10.31 1.08
C GLN A 186 7.46 -11.06 0.01
N TRP A 187 6.71 -12.07 0.44
CA TRP A 187 5.84 -12.85 -0.43
C TRP A 187 4.71 -12.01 -1.05
N GLY A 188 4.09 -11.13 -0.26
CA GLY A 188 2.97 -10.30 -0.69
C GLY A 188 3.29 -9.41 -1.89
N ALA A 189 4.49 -8.82 -1.94
CA ALA A 189 4.92 -7.99 -3.06
C ALA A 189 4.93 -8.79 -4.38
N LEU A 190 5.47 -10.01 -4.35
CA LEU A 190 5.52 -10.88 -5.52
C LEU A 190 4.14 -11.40 -5.94
N ARG A 191 3.26 -11.68 -4.98
CA ARG A 191 1.88 -12.06 -5.28
C ARG A 191 1.14 -10.92 -5.95
N LEU A 192 1.32 -9.69 -5.47
CA LEU A 192 0.81 -8.50 -6.16
C LEU A 192 1.35 -8.43 -7.59
N ALA A 193 2.66 -8.53 -7.78
CA ALA A 193 3.30 -8.50 -9.10
C ALA A 193 2.71 -9.53 -10.07
N ALA A 194 2.59 -10.79 -9.64
CA ALA A 194 2.03 -11.86 -10.46
C ALA A 194 0.56 -11.61 -10.83
N ASN A 195 -0.23 -11.10 -9.89
CA ASN A 195 -1.64 -10.79 -10.11
C ASN A 195 -1.86 -9.57 -11.03
N VAL A 196 -0.87 -8.70 -11.19
CA VAL A 196 -0.88 -7.58 -12.15
C VAL A 196 -0.01 -7.82 -13.39
N GLY A 197 0.32 -9.09 -13.69
CA GLY A 197 0.96 -9.46 -14.96
C GLY A 197 2.47 -9.29 -15.03
N TYR A 198 3.15 -9.14 -13.89
CA TYR A 198 4.61 -9.06 -13.81
C TYR A 198 5.21 -10.34 -13.21
N SER A 199 6.28 -10.82 -13.85
CA SER A 199 7.15 -11.88 -13.35
C SER A 199 8.16 -11.36 -12.32
N PRO A 200 8.76 -12.23 -11.48
CA PRO A 200 9.89 -11.84 -10.62
C PRO A 200 11.05 -11.18 -11.38
N GLU A 201 11.27 -11.59 -12.64
CA GLU A 201 12.28 -11.03 -13.53
C GLU A 201 11.92 -9.60 -13.99
N ASP A 202 10.65 -9.33 -14.30
CA ASP A 202 10.18 -7.99 -14.67
C ASP A 202 10.48 -6.95 -13.58
N VAL A 203 10.31 -7.34 -12.32
CA VAL A 203 10.51 -6.48 -11.14
C VAL A 203 11.90 -6.62 -10.51
N VAL A 204 12.82 -7.38 -11.11
CA VAL A 204 14.18 -7.61 -10.62
C VAL A 204 14.19 -7.98 -9.13
N TYR A 205 13.33 -8.91 -8.75
CA TYR A 205 13.17 -9.33 -7.36
C TYR A 205 14.34 -10.20 -6.91
N SER A 206 14.96 -9.86 -5.78
CA SER A 206 16.00 -10.69 -5.18
C SER A 206 15.37 -11.61 -4.16
N TRP A 207 15.31 -12.90 -4.50
CA TRP A 207 14.79 -13.91 -3.59
C TRP A 207 15.66 -14.05 -2.36
N PRO A 208 15.07 -14.08 -1.15
CA PRO A 208 15.80 -14.47 0.04
C PRO A 208 16.38 -15.88 -0.19
N PRO A 209 17.66 -16.12 0.12
CA PRO A 209 18.28 -17.43 -0.02
C PRO A 209 17.80 -18.43 1.04
N LYS A 210 16.64 -18.17 1.67
CA LYS A 210 16.05 -19.01 2.70
C LYS A 210 15.32 -20.20 2.10
N LEU A 211 15.35 -21.30 2.83
CA LEU A 211 14.84 -22.57 2.33
C LEU A 211 13.33 -22.53 2.04
N TYR A 212 12.59 -21.84 2.89
CA TYR A 212 11.14 -21.68 2.73
C TYR A 212 10.79 -20.91 1.45
N PHE A 213 11.51 -19.82 1.14
CA PHE A 213 11.28 -19.07 -0.10
C PHE A 213 11.59 -19.90 -1.36
N LYS A 214 12.63 -20.74 -1.33
CA LYS A 214 12.91 -21.69 -2.41
C LYS A 214 11.78 -22.70 -2.60
N TYR A 215 11.24 -23.23 -1.51
CA TYR A 215 10.05 -24.10 -1.55
C TYR A 215 8.84 -23.39 -2.17
N LEU A 216 8.55 -22.16 -1.74
CA LEU A 216 7.41 -21.41 -2.23
C LEU A 216 7.51 -21.12 -3.74
N GLN A 217 8.70 -20.82 -4.26
CA GLN A 217 8.93 -20.65 -5.70
C GLN A 217 8.52 -21.90 -6.50
N GLU A 218 8.90 -23.07 -6.01
CA GLU A 218 8.63 -24.35 -6.68
C GLU A 218 7.16 -24.76 -6.54
N LYS A 219 6.54 -24.48 -5.39
CA LYS A 219 5.14 -24.79 -5.13
C LYS A 219 4.19 -23.95 -5.97
N TYR A 220 4.44 -22.65 -6.09
CA TYR A 220 3.47 -21.71 -6.66
C TYR A 220 3.73 -21.33 -8.11
N LYS A 221 4.87 -21.73 -8.71
CA LYS A 221 5.28 -21.47 -10.10
C LYS A 221 4.69 -20.17 -10.67
N PHE A 222 5.41 -19.07 -10.49
CA PHE A 222 4.95 -17.71 -10.82
C PHE A 222 4.76 -17.51 -12.33
N ASP A 223 3.62 -17.94 -12.86
CA ASP A 223 3.22 -17.69 -14.25
C ASP A 223 2.33 -16.45 -14.32
N SER A 224 2.86 -15.36 -14.87
CA SER A 224 2.10 -14.14 -15.12
C SER A 224 1.18 -14.33 -16.33
N THR A 225 -0.08 -14.68 -16.07
CA THR A 225 -1.13 -14.80 -17.11
C THR A 225 -2.08 -13.61 -17.13
N ALA A 226 -1.89 -12.64 -16.22
CA ALA A 226 -2.69 -11.42 -16.14
C ALA A 226 -2.14 -10.33 -17.06
N ASP A 227 -3.03 -9.43 -17.50
CA ASP A 227 -2.64 -8.23 -18.24
C ASP A 227 -1.85 -7.28 -17.34
N LYS A 228 -0.82 -6.64 -17.92
CA LYS A 228 -0.01 -5.65 -17.21
C LYS A 228 -0.86 -4.43 -16.88
N VAL A 229 -0.87 -4.05 -15.61
CA VAL A 229 -1.52 -2.83 -15.13
C VAL A 229 -0.50 -1.71 -15.03
N GLU A 230 -0.83 -0.56 -15.62
CA GLU A 230 -0.02 0.65 -15.61
C GLU A 230 -0.91 1.87 -15.29
N ILE A 231 -0.54 2.63 -14.26
CA ILE A 231 -1.32 3.75 -13.72
C ILE A 231 -0.42 4.99 -13.64
N ILE A 232 -0.88 6.13 -14.14
CA ILE A 232 -0.11 7.38 -14.07
C ILE A 232 -0.58 8.19 -12.86
N ALA A 233 0.28 8.37 -11.87
CA ALA A 233 0.00 9.16 -10.66
C ALA A 233 1.29 9.61 -9.97
N LYS A 234 1.23 10.68 -9.16
CA LYS A 234 2.26 10.99 -8.17
C LYS A 234 2.04 10.18 -6.89
N VAL A 235 2.99 9.36 -6.49
CA VAL A 235 2.83 8.39 -5.39
C VAL A 235 3.92 8.54 -4.34
N LEU A 236 3.52 8.51 -3.07
CA LEU A 236 4.42 8.32 -1.94
C LEU A 236 4.19 6.93 -1.31
N LEU A 237 5.21 6.09 -1.31
CA LEU A 237 5.26 4.84 -0.57
C LEU A 237 5.94 5.07 0.79
N ILE A 238 5.30 4.66 1.87
CA ILE A 238 5.85 4.67 3.24
C ILE A 238 5.77 3.24 3.77
N ASP A 239 6.89 2.51 3.74
CA ASP A 239 6.98 1.11 4.16
C ASP A 239 8.43 0.84 4.60
N ASP A 240 8.63 0.36 5.84
CA ASP A 240 9.94 0.04 6.42
C ASP A 240 10.60 -1.21 5.79
N ASN A 241 9.88 -1.87 4.90
CA ASN A 241 10.30 -3.01 4.10
C ASN A 241 10.12 -2.73 2.60
N ALA A 242 10.09 -1.47 2.18
CA ALA A 242 9.87 -1.08 0.78
C ALA A 242 10.90 -1.72 -0.18
N ASP A 243 12.16 -1.81 0.26
CA ASP A 243 13.28 -2.41 -0.48
C ASP A 243 13.15 -3.93 -0.67
N LYS A 244 12.28 -4.59 0.10
CA LYS A 244 11.99 -6.02 -0.02
C LYS A 244 11.02 -6.35 -1.17
N GLY A 245 10.98 -5.49 -2.19
CA GLY A 245 10.27 -5.72 -3.45
C GLY A 245 9.06 -4.80 -3.67
N TRP A 246 8.47 -4.22 -2.63
CA TRP A 246 7.30 -3.35 -2.77
C TRP A 246 7.56 -2.14 -3.65
N GLU A 247 8.68 -1.44 -3.43
CA GLU A 247 9.07 -0.29 -4.25
C GLU A 247 9.11 -0.67 -5.74
N LYS A 248 9.77 -1.78 -6.07
CA LYS A 248 9.95 -2.23 -7.46
C LYS A 248 8.62 -2.61 -8.11
N VAL A 249 7.79 -3.36 -7.40
CA VAL A 249 6.47 -3.80 -7.89
C VAL A 249 5.55 -2.60 -8.10
N LEU A 250 5.50 -1.70 -7.14
CA LEU A 250 4.65 -0.51 -7.22
C LEU A 250 5.14 0.45 -8.29
N LYS A 251 6.46 0.64 -8.46
CA LYS A 251 6.99 1.41 -9.59
C LYS A 251 6.52 0.87 -10.94
N LYS A 252 6.48 -0.46 -11.14
CA LYS A 252 5.91 -1.04 -12.37
C LYS A 252 4.42 -0.74 -12.53
N ILE A 253 3.63 -0.96 -11.48
CA ILE A 253 2.18 -0.68 -11.49
C ILE A 253 1.90 0.79 -11.81
N PHE A 254 2.72 1.71 -11.30
CA PHE A 254 2.55 3.14 -11.53
C PHE A 254 3.35 3.68 -12.73
N ASN A 255 3.81 2.80 -13.63
CA ASN A 255 4.54 3.13 -14.85
C ASN A 255 5.77 4.04 -14.64
N PHE A 256 6.54 3.74 -13.61
CA PHE A 256 7.79 4.41 -13.30
C PHE A 256 8.99 3.65 -13.86
N SER A 257 9.93 4.39 -14.44
CA SER A 257 11.20 3.85 -14.91
C SER A 257 12.28 3.99 -13.85
N ASP A 258 13.03 2.92 -13.59
CA ASP A 258 14.23 2.96 -12.74
C ASP A 258 15.40 3.72 -13.39
N LYS A 259 15.37 3.91 -14.73
CA LYS A 259 16.48 4.51 -15.48
C LYS A 259 16.42 6.04 -15.53
N ASN A 260 15.22 6.60 -15.48
CA ASN A 260 14.99 8.05 -15.46
C ASN A 260 13.84 8.32 -14.49
N PRO A 261 14.05 9.07 -13.39
CA PRO A 261 12.96 9.44 -12.51
C PRO A 261 11.94 10.24 -13.33
N THR A 262 10.69 9.79 -13.34
CA THR A 262 9.60 10.59 -13.89
C THR A 262 9.45 11.81 -12.99
N LEU A 263 9.69 12.99 -13.55
CA LEU A 263 9.56 14.26 -12.84
C LEU A 263 8.24 14.93 -13.21
N ASP A 264 7.67 15.68 -12.28
CA ASP A 264 6.55 16.56 -12.57
C ASP A 264 6.98 17.86 -13.27
N GLU A 265 6.01 18.70 -13.60
CA GLU A 265 6.22 20.02 -14.21
C GLU A 265 7.12 20.96 -13.40
N LYS A 266 7.37 20.66 -12.12
CA LYS A 266 8.24 21.42 -11.21
C LYS A 266 9.59 20.73 -10.98
N GLY A 267 9.85 19.61 -11.66
CA GLY A 267 11.08 18.84 -11.50
C GLY A 267 11.11 17.92 -10.29
N ASN A 268 9.99 17.67 -9.61
CA ASN A 268 9.93 16.77 -8.45
C ASN A 268 9.68 15.33 -8.89
N PRO A 269 10.28 14.33 -8.22
CA PRO A 269 10.00 12.91 -8.50
C PRO A 269 8.51 12.60 -8.32
N THR A 270 7.91 11.90 -9.29
CA THR A 270 6.50 11.49 -9.19
C THR A 270 6.33 10.17 -8.44
N PHE A 271 7.41 9.47 -8.07
CA PHE A 271 7.36 8.34 -7.13
C PHE A 271 8.45 8.50 -6.10
N VAL A 272 8.06 8.57 -4.82
CA VAL A 272 8.98 8.71 -3.70
C VAL A 272 8.74 7.55 -2.73
N THR A 273 9.81 7.07 -2.10
CA THR A 273 9.77 5.97 -1.13
C THR A 273 10.46 6.39 0.15
N ILE A 274 9.74 6.25 1.26
CA ILE A 274 10.24 6.38 2.63
C ILE A 274 10.40 4.97 3.17
N ASN A 275 11.65 4.51 3.24
CA ASN A 275 12.04 3.23 3.83
C ASN A 275 12.74 3.48 5.18
N GLU A 276 11.98 3.91 6.18
CA GLU A 276 12.47 4.25 7.51
C GLU A 276 11.63 3.53 8.56
N LYS A 277 12.28 2.77 9.45
CA LYS A 277 11.63 2.10 10.57
C LYS A 277 11.35 3.11 11.69
N VAL A 278 10.08 3.37 11.99
CA VAL A 278 9.66 4.37 12.99
C VAL A 278 8.46 3.91 13.81
N SER A 279 8.43 4.28 15.09
CA SER A 279 7.29 4.00 15.98
C SER A 279 6.13 5.00 15.89
N SER A 280 6.35 6.16 15.27
CA SER A 280 5.29 7.14 14.99
C SER A 280 5.78 8.19 13.98
N TYR A 281 4.84 9.00 13.45
CA TYR A 281 5.16 10.12 12.56
C TYR A 281 6.27 11.04 13.12
N ASP A 282 6.21 11.38 14.40
CA ASP A 282 7.15 12.33 15.01
C ASP A 282 8.59 11.81 15.07
N LYS A 283 8.80 10.51 14.85
CA LYS A 283 10.12 9.87 14.85
C LYS A 283 10.79 9.85 13.48
N PHE A 284 10.09 10.18 12.41
CA PHE A 284 10.72 10.34 11.10
C PHE A 284 11.83 11.40 11.12
N SER A 285 12.83 11.19 10.28
CA SER A 285 13.79 12.21 9.89
C SER A 285 13.11 13.48 9.36
N ASP A 286 13.76 14.64 9.53
CA ASP A 286 13.21 15.93 9.10
C ASP A 286 12.98 15.98 7.58
N GLU A 287 13.81 15.30 6.79
CA GLU A 287 13.65 15.17 5.34
C GLU A 287 12.37 14.42 4.97
N ASN A 288 12.09 13.30 5.63
CA ASN A 288 10.88 12.50 5.38
C ASN A 288 9.62 13.23 5.86
N LYS A 289 9.68 13.96 6.98
CA LYS A 289 8.58 14.84 7.41
C LYS A 289 8.27 15.91 6.38
N ARG A 290 9.28 16.63 5.89
CA ARG A 290 9.10 17.64 4.83
C ARG A 290 8.54 17.03 3.55
N THR A 291 9.00 15.85 3.16
CA THR A 291 8.44 15.13 2.02
C THR A 291 6.94 14.87 2.19
N ILE A 292 6.51 14.41 3.36
CA ILE A 292 5.09 14.16 3.67
C ILE A 292 4.27 15.47 3.72
N GLU A 293 4.83 16.54 4.28
CA GLU A 293 4.14 17.80 4.53
C GLU A 293 4.07 18.74 3.32
N GLU A 294 5.12 18.78 2.50
CA GLU A 294 5.32 19.83 1.50
C GLU A 294 5.11 19.36 0.06
N GLN A 295 5.29 18.06 -0.23
CA GLN A 295 5.14 17.54 -1.59
C GLN A 295 3.70 17.13 -1.91
N ASP A 296 3.30 17.36 -3.17
CA ASP A 296 1.94 17.11 -3.64
C ASP A 296 1.83 15.75 -4.35
N PHE A 297 1.50 14.71 -3.58
CA PHE A 297 1.30 13.34 -4.09
C PHE A 297 -0.17 13.02 -4.34
N ASP A 298 -0.54 12.55 -5.52
CA ASP A 298 -1.92 12.12 -5.82
C ASP A 298 -2.39 10.99 -4.90
N LEU A 299 -1.47 10.13 -4.44
CA LEU A 299 -1.77 8.96 -3.62
C LEU A 299 -0.65 8.65 -2.62
N TYR A 300 -1.04 8.31 -1.39
CA TYR A 300 -0.15 7.81 -0.34
C TYR A 300 -0.43 6.32 -0.12
N LEU A 301 0.61 5.50 -0.17
CA LEU A 301 0.57 4.07 0.14
C LEU A 301 1.34 3.88 1.44
N VAL A 302 0.67 3.44 2.51
CA VAL A 302 1.24 3.45 3.86
C VAL A 302 1.14 2.07 4.48
N ASP A 303 2.27 1.46 4.82
CA ASP A 303 2.26 0.25 5.64
C ASP A 303 1.75 0.55 7.04
N LEU A 304 0.94 -0.36 7.57
CA LEU A 304 0.33 -0.20 8.88
C LEU A 304 1.37 -0.23 10.01
N ARG A 305 2.45 -1.01 9.87
CA ARG A 305 3.42 -1.33 10.92
C ARG A 305 4.84 -0.96 10.50
N LEU A 306 5.17 0.31 10.61
CA LEU A 306 6.48 0.87 10.30
C LEU A 306 7.54 0.61 11.39
N ASN A 307 7.17 0.06 12.55
CA ASN A 307 8.13 -0.33 13.59
C ASN A 307 8.32 -1.86 13.69
N GLY A 308 7.89 -2.62 12.68
CA GLY A 308 8.11 -4.06 12.59
C GLY A 308 7.55 -4.86 13.77
N GLN A 309 8.32 -5.85 14.25
CA GLN A 309 7.93 -6.76 15.33
C GLN A 309 7.72 -6.07 16.69
N ASP A 310 8.27 -4.87 16.88
CA ASP A 310 8.10 -4.11 18.13
C ASP A 310 6.63 -3.66 18.34
N GLU A 311 5.77 -3.82 17.32
CA GLU A 311 4.33 -3.55 17.40
C GLU A 311 3.46 -4.81 17.58
N ASP A 312 4.05 -6.00 17.70
CA ASP A 312 3.27 -7.25 17.79
C ASP A 312 2.43 -7.33 19.08
N ASP A 313 2.90 -6.71 20.17
CA ASP A 313 2.17 -6.58 21.44
C ASP A 313 1.16 -5.42 21.46
N THR A 314 1.10 -4.62 20.40
CA THR A 314 0.16 -3.49 20.34
C THR A 314 -1.24 -4.00 20.05
N SER A 315 -2.10 -3.95 21.08
CA SER A 315 -3.48 -4.42 21.01
C SER A 315 -4.43 -3.45 20.30
N GLU A 316 -4.03 -2.18 20.14
CA GLU A 316 -4.85 -1.11 19.56
C GLU A 316 -4.30 -0.59 18.22
N THR A 317 -5.06 -0.79 17.14
CA THR A 317 -4.71 -0.42 15.76
C THR A 317 -4.41 1.07 15.60
N LYS A 318 -5.05 1.93 16.40
CA LYS A 318 -4.79 3.38 16.36
C LYS A 318 -3.38 3.75 16.82
N ASN A 319 -2.73 2.86 17.56
CA ASN A 319 -1.40 3.07 18.12
C ASN A 319 -0.30 2.45 17.23
N PHE A 320 -0.66 1.76 16.14
CA PHE A 320 0.32 1.37 15.13
C PHE A 320 0.92 2.61 14.46
N SER A 321 2.22 2.57 14.19
CA SER A 321 2.95 3.68 13.58
C SER A 321 2.31 4.18 12.29
N GLY A 322 1.92 3.28 11.38
CA GLY A 322 1.25 3.65 10.13
C GLY A 322 -0.09 4.35 10.32
N ALA A 323 -0.84 4.02 11.39
CA ALA A 323 -2.07 4.72 11.74
C ALA A 323 -1.80 6.16 12.21
N THR A 324 -0.69 6.41 12.92
CA THR A 324 -0.28 7.77 13.29
C THR A 324 0.10 8.61 12.06
N VAL A 325 0.75 7.97 11.08
CA VAL A 325 1.11 8.61 9.80
C VAL A 325 -0.14 8.95 8.98
N LEU A 326 -1.11 8.04 8.89
CA LEU A 326 -2.42 8.29 8.28
C LEU A 326 -3.11 9.51 8.92
N GLN A 327 -3.16 9.57 10.25
CA GLN A 327 -3.77 10.69 10.98
C GLN A 327 -3.08 12.01 10.63
N LYS A 328 -1.74 12.03 10.59
CA LYS A 328 -0.99 13.21 10.21
C LYS A 328 -1.28 13.64 8.77
N ILE A 329 -1.21 12.72 7.79
CA ILE A 329 -1.51 13.02 6.37
C ILE A 329 -2.90 13.63 6.20
N LYS A 330 -3.91 13.07 6.88
CA LYS A 330 -5.29 13.56 6.85
C LYS A 330 -5.48 14.88 7.59
N SER A 331 -4.70 15.13 8.66
CA SER A 331 -4.70 16.41 9.39
C SER A 331 -4.11 17.56 8.58
N ILE A 332 -3.10 17.28 7.74
CA ILE A 332 -2.52 18.27 6.82
C ILE A 332 -3.56 18.65 5.78
N ASN A 333 -4.21 17.65 5.19
CA ASN A 333 -5.29 17.85 4.23
C ASN A 333 -6.23 16.64 4.23
N ALA A 334 -7.48 16.85 4.67
CA ALA A 334 -8.47 15.77 4.76
C ALA A 334 -8.88 15.19 3.39
N GLY A 335 -8.52 15.86 2.29
CA GLY A 335 -8.69 15.40 0.91
C GLY A 335 -7.51 14.57 0.38
N ASN A 336 -6.42 14.40 1.15
CA ASN A 336 -5.35 13.49 0.78
C ASN A 336 -5.86 12.06 0.67
N GLN A 337 -5.39 11.33 -0.35
CA GLN A 337 -5.85 9.98 -0.67
C GLN A 337 -4.85 8.96 -0.14
N VAL A 338 -5.29 8.04 0.72
CA VAL A 338 -4.42 7.12 1.45
C VAL A 338 -4.94 5.69 1.36
N ILE A 339 -4.11 4.76 0.91
CA ILE A 339 -4.38 3.31 0.94
C ILE A 339 -3.42 2.64 1.93
N MET A 340 -3.97 1.91 2.89
CA MET A 340 -3.18 1.23 3.93
C MET A 340 -2.78 -0.18 3.51
N PHE A 341 -1.53 -0.57 3.73
CA PHE A 341 -1.05 -1.92 3.50
C PHE A 341 -0.95 -2.67 4.83
N THR A 342 -1.41 -3.92 4.88
CA THR A 342 -1.43 -4.70 6.13
C THR A 342 -1.19 -6.18 5.86
N ALA A 343 -0.34 -6.83 6.66
CA ALA A 343 -0.21 -8.29 6.66
C ALA A 343 -1.34 -9.00 7.42
N SER A 344 -2.11 -8.27 8.25
CA SER A 344 -3.20 -8.85 9.05
C SER A 344 -4.54 -8.80 8.33
N ASN A 345 -5.27 -9.91 8.36
CA ASN A 345 -6.65 -10.04 7.89
C ASN A 345 -7.71 -9.76 8.99
N LYS A 346 -7.30 -9.28 10.18
CA LYS A 346 -8.21 -9.05 11.30
C LYS A 346 -9.21 -7.93 10.95
N ALA A 347 -10.50 -8.28 10.93
CA ALA A 347 -11.59 -7.36 10.60
C ALA A 347 -11.60 -6.08 11.44
N TRP A 348 -11.13 -6.15 12.69
CA TRP A 348 -11.04 -5.01 13.58
C TRP A 348 -10.03 -3.95 13.09
N ASN A 349 -8.86 -4.37 12.59
CA ASN A 349 -7.86 -3.46 12.03
C ASN A 349 -8.47 -2.66 10.87
N MET A 350 -9.15 -3.36 9.96
CA MET A 350 -9.82 -2.74 8.81
C MET A 350 -10.91 -1.75 9.27
N ARG A 351 -11.73 -2.14 10.25
CA ARG A 351 -12.79 -1.28 10.80
C ARG A 351 -12.22 0.01 11.40
N THR A 352 -11.09 -0.06 12.10
CA THR A 352 -10.46 1.12 12.71
C THR A 352 -9.80 2.03 11.68
N LEU A 353 -9.20 1.48 10.62
CA LEU A 353 -8.56 2.27 9.57
C LEU A 353 -9.56 2.95 8.63
N LEU A 354 -10.71 2.32 8.40
CA LEU A 354 -11.73 2.79 7.44
C LEU A 354 -12.84 3.64 8.07
N ASN A 355 -12.91 3.75 9.39
CA ASN A 355 -13.95 4.52 10.07
C ASN A 355 -13.37 5.68 10.88
N GLY A 356 -13.98 6.85 10.74
CA GLY A 356 -13.64 8.05 11.50
C GLY A 356 -13.29 9.24 10.60
N GLU A 357 -12.96 10.37 11.21
CA GLU A 357 -12.66 11.62 10.51
C GLU A 357 -11.35 11.55 9.69
N ASN A 358 -10.40 10.72 10.13
CA ASN A 358 -9.10 10.49 9.48
C ASN A 358 -8.98 9.07 8.88
N ALA A 359 -10.09 8.56 8.34
CA ALA A 359 -10.11 7.24 7.72
C ALA A 359 -9.26 7.18 6.44
N ALA A 360 -8.65 6.03 6.20
CA ALA A 360 -8.06 5.69 4.92
C ALA A 360 -9.14 5.51 3.85
N ASP A 361 -8.77 5.74 2.59
CA ASP A 361 -9.67 5.63 1.44
C ASP A 361 -9.68 4.20 0.86
N GLY A 362 -8.73 3.37 1.27
CA GLY A 362 -8.65 1.97 0.89
C GLY A 362 -7.66 1.19 1.75
N TYR A 363 -7.58 -0.10 1.48
CA TYR A 363 -6.59 -0.98 2.09
C TYR A 363 -6.23 -2.14 1.17
N TYR A 364 -5.00 -2.63 1.30
CA TYR A 364 -4.51 -3.84 0.66
C TYR A 364 -4.00 -4.82 1.71
N ILE A 365 -4.49 -6.06 1.67
CA ILE A 365 -3.97 -7.13 2.53
C ILE A 365 -2.80 -7.80 1.81
N LYS A 366 -1.61 -7.74 2.39
CA LYS A 366 -0.42 -8.44 1.88
C LYS A 366 -0.70 -9.95 1.92
N GLU A 367 -0.66 -10.62 0.78
CA GLU A 367 -0.96 -12.06 0.70
C GLU A 367 0.12 -12.86 1.45
N SER A 368 -0.31 -13.72 2.36
CA SER A 368 0.57 -14.63 3.09
C SER A 368 0.54 -16.02 2.44
N PRO A 369 1.70 -16.70 2.30
CA PRO A 369 1.72 -18.08 1.81
C PRO A 369 1.09 -19.06 2.80
N LEU A 370 0.97 -18.67 4.08
CA LEU A 370 0.40 -19.48 5.16
C LEU A 370 -1.11 -19.29 5.30
N ASN A 371 -1.61 -18.07 5.06
CA ASN A 371 -2.97 -17.64 5.42
C ASN A 371 -3.79 -17.15 4.22
N ALA A 372 -3.65 -17.78 3.05
CA ALA A 372 -4.53 -17.49 1.91
C ALA A 372 -5.88 -18.22 2.09
N PRO A 373 -7.00 -17.50 2.30
CA PRO A 373 -8.29 -18.12 2.62
C PRO A 373 -8.85 -18.98 1.48
N ASP A 374 -8.49 -18.66 0.22
CA ASP A 374 -8.79 -19.49 -0.94
C ASP A 374 -7.87 -19.15 -2.15
N LYS A 375 -7.97 -19.95 -3.21
CA LYS A 375 -7.16 -19.82 -4.45
C LYS A 375 -7.44 -18.56 -5.28
N PHE A 376 -8.55 -17.87 -5.05
CA PHE A 376 -8.96 -16.64 -5.73
C PHE A 376 -8.66 -15.38 -4.92
N PHE A 377 -8.37 -15.50 -3.62
CA PHE A 377 -8.10 -14.40 -2.71
C PHE A 377 -7.12 -13.38 -3.31
N GLY A 378 -5.94 -13.82 -3.75
CA GLY A 378 -4.93 -12.92 -4.31
C GLY A 378 -5.42 -12.10 -5.49
N LYS A 379 -6.13 -12.73 -6.43
CA LYS A 379 -6.68 -12.07 -7.62
C LYS A 379 -7.76 -11.05 -7.23
N ASN A 380 -8.69 -11.44 -6.36
CA ASN A 380 -9.78 -10.57 -5.92
C ASN A 380 -9.24 -9.38 -5.10
N ASN A 381 -8.34 -9.63 -4.15
CA ASN A 381 -7.69 -8.61 -3.33
C ASN A 381 -6.89 -7.62 -4.20
N THR A 382 -6.21 -8.10 -5.23
CA THR A 382 -5.49 -7.25 -6.20
C THR A 382 -6.46 -6.43 -7.05
N ALA A 383 -7.54 -7.03 -7.56
CA ALA A 383 -8.55 -6.29 -8.34
C ALA A 383 -9.20 -5.17 -7.51
N VAL A 384 -9.54 -5.45 -6.25
CA VAL A 384 -10.07 -4.45 -5.30
C VAL A 384 -9.03 -3.35 -5.03
N PHE A 385 -7.75 -3.68 -4.87
CA PHE A 385 -6.69 -2.68 -4.72
C PHE A 385 -6.61 -1.75 -5.94
N ILE A 386 -6.60 -2.29 -7.16
CA ILE A 386 -6.57 -1.47 -8.38
C ILE A 386 -7.82 -0.59 -8.49
N GLU A 387 -9.00 -1.10 -8.14
CA GLU A 387 -10.24 -0.32 -8.09
C GLU A 387 -10.14 0.84 -7.08
N GLN A 388 -9.65 0.55 -5.85
CA GLN A 388 -9.44 1.57 -4.82
C GLN A 388 -8.44 2.64 -5.26
N VAL A 389 -7.32 2.25 -5.91
CA VAL A 389 -6.36 3.20 -6.48
C VAL A 389 -7.05 4.12 -7.49
N GLN A 390 -7.82 3.56 -8.44
CA GLN A 390 -8.52 4.36 -9.44
C GLN A 390 -9.54 5.30 -8.81
N GLN A 391 -10.29 4.84 -7.81
CA GLN A 391 -11.22 5.68 -7.05
C GLN A 391 -10.48 6.80 -6.32
N SER A 392 -9.39 6.51 -5.60
CA SER A 392 -8.56 7.51 -4.95
C SER A 392 -8.06 8.58 -5.92
N LEU A 393 -7.57 8.19 -7.10
CA LEU A 393 -7.11 9.14 -8.11
C LEU A 393 -8.24 10.02 -8.67
N GLN A 394 -9.45 9.48 -8.82
CA GLN A 394 -10.63 10.27 -9.20
C GLN A 394 -11.06 11.25 -8.08
N SER A 395 -10.74 10.95 -6.82
CA SER A 395 -11.01 11.75 -5.62
C SER A 395 -9.99 12.85 -5.35
N ARG A 396 -8.88 12.93 -6.08
CA ARG A 396 -7.80 13.92 -5.82
C ARG A 396 -8.27 15.38 -5.78
N PHE A 397 -9.40 15.70 -6.44
CA PHE A 397 -10.02 17.02 -6.41
C PHE A 397 -10.42 17.47 -4.99
N LEU A 398 -10.68 16.52 -4.07
CA LEU A 398 -11.01 16.78 -2.67
C LEU A 398 -9.91 17.57 -1.95
N LYS A 399 -8.64 17.41 -2.34
CA LYS A 399 -7.53 18.20 -1.78
C LYS A 399 -7.76 19.70 -1.95
N LYS A 400 -8.18 20.11 -3.14
CA LYS A 400 -8.45 21.53 -3.44
C LYS A 400 -9.64 22.04 -2.62
N ILE A 401 -10.68 21.22 -2.44
CA ILE A 401 -11.83 21.57 -1.61
C ILE A 401 -11.41 21.73 -0.15
N ALA A 402 -10.66 20.78 0.40
CA ALA A 402 -10.18 20.82 1.79
C ALA A 402 -9.31 22.05 2.06
N ILE A 403 -8.45 22.46 1.11
CA ILE A 403 -7.66 23.70 1.21
C ILE A 403 -8.57 24.93 1.30
N ILE A 404 -9.60 25.01 0.45
CA ILE A 404 -10.56 26.12 0.47
C ILE A 404 -11.30 26.15 1.82
N GLU A 405 -11.77 25.00 2.29
CA GLU A 405 -12.45 24.92 3.60
C GLU A 405 -11.57 25.32 4.76
N MET A 406 -10.30 24.88 4.77
CA MET A 406 -9.33 25.25 5.80
C MET A 406 -9.14 26.76 5.83
N LYS A 407 -8.89 27.40 4.68
CA LYS A 407 -8.78 28.87 4.59
C LYS A 407 -10.03 29.59 5.11
N CYS A 408 -11.22 29.11 4.74
CA CYS A 408 -12.48 29.66 5.23
C CYS A 408 -12.58 29.54 6.76
N LYS A 409 -12.30 28.36 7.31
CA LYS A 409 -12.34 28.10 8.77
C LYS A 409 -11.34 28.95 9.52
N ASP A 410 -10.10 29.03 9.05
CA ASP A 410 -9.04 29.85 9.65
C ASP A 410 -9.43 31.34 9.69
N TYR A 411 -10.02 31.83 8.60
CA TYR A 411 -10.50 33.21 8.54
C TYR A 411 -11.68 33.45 9.49
N MET A 412 -12.67 32.55 9.50
CA MET A 412 -13.84 32.64 10.38
C MET A 412 -13.41 32.64 11.86
N ASN A 413 -12.49 31.76 12.25
CA ASN A 413 -11.94 31.69 13.61
C ASN A 413 -11.13 32.93 13.98
N SER A 414 -10.27 33.43 13.09
CA SER A 414 -9.44 34.62 13.35
C SER A 414 -10.24 35.92 13.45
N ASN A 415 -11.43 35.97 12.85
CA ASN A 415 -12.30 37.15 12.89
C ASN A 415 -13.39 37.06 13.98
N PHE A 416 -13.44 35.96 14.72
CA PHE A 416 -14.46 35.68 15.73
C PHE A 416 -14.45 36.72 16.86
N ASP A 417 -13.27 37.20 17.27
CA ASP A 417 -13.12 38.21 18.33
C ASP A 417 -13.34 39.65 17.85
N ARG A 418 -13.33 39.89 16.53
CA ARG A 418 -13.40 41.24 15.93
C ARG A 418 -14.78 41.63 15.41
N ARG A 419 -15.68 40.67 15.18
CA ARG A 419 -17.01 40.93 14.63
C ARG A 419 -18.07 40.53 15.64
N MET A 420 -18.98 41.46 15.89
CA MET A 420 -20.09 41.38 16.85
C MET A 420 -20.77 40.00 16.88
N ASN A 421 -21.34 39.66 18.04
CA ASN A 421 -22.18 38.48 18.29
C ASN A 421 -23.19 38.13 17.17
N SER A 422 -23.59 39.08 16.30
CA SER A 422 -24.55 38.89 15.21
C SER A 422 -24.11 37.88 14.14
N TYR A 423 -22.81 37.71 13.86
CA TYR A 423 -22.34 36.78 12.82
C TYR A 423 -21.98 35.38 13.30
N LYS A 424 -21.90 35.20 14.62
CA LYS A 424 -21.43 33.95 15.24
C LYS A 424 -22.27 32.75 14.81
N GLU A 425 -23.59 32.91 14.82
CA GLU A 425 -24.49 31.82 14.42
C GLU A 425 -24.36 31.46 12.94
N PHE A 426 -24.20 32.46 12.07
CA PHE A 426 -23.96 32.24 10.64
C PHE A 426 -22.67 31.45 10.41
N TYR A 427 -21.55 31.85 11.01
CA TYR A 427 -20.28 31.14 10.81
C TYR A 427 -20.31 29.72 11.36
N ASN A 428 -20.99 29.47 12.49
CA ASN A 428 -21.18 28.11 13.01
C ASN A 428 -21.98 27.23 12.03
N ARG A 429 -23.04 27.78 11.41
CA ARG A 429 -23.79 27.08 10.35
C ARG A 429 -22.98 26.88 9.08
N ALA A 430 -22.18 27.87 8.69
CA ALA A 430 -21.29 27.79 7.54
C ALA A 430 -20.23 26.69 7.74
N ASP A 431 -19.55 26.64 8.90
CA ASP A 431 -18.59 25.57 9.23
C ASP A 431 -19.23 24.18 9.15
N SER A 432 -20.43 24.03 9.72
CA SER A 432 -21.20 22.78 9.64
C SER A 432 -21.55 22.43 8.19
N SER A 433 -21.94 23.41 7.38
CA SER A 433 -22.29 23.23 5.98
C SER A 433 -21.09 22.85 5.12
N LEU A 434 -19.92 23.46 5.36
CA LEU A 434 -18.65 23.08 4.72
C LEU A 434 -18.35 21.60 5.01
N LYS A 435 -18.35 21.20 6.29
CA LYS A 435 -18.11 19.79 6.70
C LYS A 435 -19.09 18.82 6.02
N ILE A 436 -20.38 19.15 6.00
CA ILE A 436 -21.39 18.31 5.34
C ILE A 436 -21.13 18.22 3.83
N ALA A 437 -20.86 19.35 3.19
CA ALA A 437 -20.62 19.41 1.74
C ALA A 437 -19.35 18.64 1.34
N PHE A 438 -18.29 18.68 2.15
CA PHE A 438 -17.09 17.88 1.96
C PHE A 438 -17.37 16.37 2.01
N GLU A 439 -18.13 15.92 3.00
CA GLU A 439 -18.53 14.51 3.11
C GLU A 439 -19.45 14.07 1.97
N LEU A 440 -20.30 14.96 1.47
CA LEU A 440 -21.09 14.72 0.25
C LEU A 440 -20.19 14.63 -0.99
N CYS A 441 -19.15 15.45 -1.10
CA CYS A 441 -18.16 15.33 -2.16
C CYS A 441 -17.44 13.97 -2.10
N LYS A 442 -17.04 13.48 -0.91
CA LYS A 442 -16.48 12.14 -0.74
C LYS A 442 -17.45 11.04 -1.22
N LYS A 443 -18.73 11.13 -0.83
CA LYS A 443 -19.76 10.15 -1.23
C LYS A 443 -20.08 10.18 -2.72
N SER A 444 -19.75 11.26 -3.43
CA SER A 444 -20.01 11.39 -4.86
C SER A 444 -19.28 10.36 -5.73
N MET A 445 -18.25 9.72 -5.17
CA MET A 445 -17.52 8.60 -5.77
C MET A 445 -18.40 7.37 -5.97
N TYR A 446 -19.30 7.10 -5.03
CA TYR A 446 -20.23 5.98 -5.09
C TYR A 446 -21.51 6.34 -5.86
N ASP A 447 -21.95 7.60 -5.74
CA ASP A 447 -23.15 8.07 -6.42
C ASP A 447 -23.06 9.57 -6.73
N LYS A 448 -23.05 9.90 -8.03
CA LYS A 448 -22.93 11.27 -8.55
C LYS A 448 -23.98 12.24 -7.99
N LYS A 449 -25.13 11.75 -7.50
CA LYS A 449 -26.15 12.59 -6.86
C LYS A 449 -25.62 13.35 -5.64
N TYR A 450 -24.64 12.80 -4.93
CA TYR A 450 -24.09 13.47 -3.76
C TYR A 450 -23.31 14.74 -4.14
N LEU A 451 -22.81 14.85 -5.38
CA LEU A 451 -22.20 16.10 -5.85
C LEU A 451 -23.26 17.19 -6.09
N ASN A 452 -24.47 16.83 -6.50
CA ASN A 452 -25.60 17.77 -6.55
C ASN A 452 -25.94 18.28 -5.14
N LEU A 453 -25.99 17.38 -4.15
CA LEU A 453 -26.28 17.75 -2.77
C LEU A 453 -25.16 18.63 -2.19
N ALA A 454 -23.90 18.30 -2.43
CA ALA A 454 -22.76 19.14 -2.02
C ALA A 454 -22.86 20.54 -2.63
N TYR A 455 -23.18 20.63 -3.93
CA TYR A 455 -23.38 21.89 -4.63
C TYR A 455 -24.50 22.73 -4.00
N LEU A 456 -25.64 22.11 -3.66
CA LEU A 456 -26.74 22.79 -2.96
C LEU A 456 -26.32 23.25 -1.56
N THR A 457 -25.57 22.45 -0.83
CA THR A 457 -25.07 22.81 0.51
C THR A 457 -24.11 23.99 0.45
N TYR A 458 -23.16 24.02 -0.50
CA TYR A 458 -22.31 25.19 -0.70
C TYR A 458 -23.09 26.43 -1.15
N TYR A 459 -24.09 26.25 -2.01
CA TYR A 459 -24.96 27.35 -2.44
C TYR A 459 -25.77 27.93 -1.28
N GLN A 460 -26.26 27.08 -0.36
CA GLN A 460 -26.99 27.51 0.83
C GLN A 460 -26.16 28.46 1.71
N ILE A 461 -24.84 28.28 1.78
CA ILE A 461 -23.96 29.21 2.52
C ILE A 461 -24.07 30.63 1.96
N LEU A 462 -24.15 30.77 0.63
CA LEU A 462 -24.33 32.08 -0.01
C LEU A 462 -25.71 32.67 0.29
N GLU A 463 -26.76 31.85 0.22
CA GLU A 463 -28.13 32.26 0.56
C GLU A 463 -28.22 32.75 2.02
N ASP A 464 -27.62 32.01 2.95
CA ASP A 464 -27.56 32.35 4.38
C ASP A 464 -26.76 33.64 4.63
N TYR A 465 -25.65 33.82 3.91
CA TYR A 465 -24.85 35.05 3.99
C TYR A 465 -25.66 36.26 3.52
N SER A 466 -26.35 36.13 2.38
CA SER A 466 -27.20 37.21 1.83
C SER A 466 -28.42 37.52 2.69
N SER A 467 -28.77 36.65 3.62
CA SER A 467 -29.88 36.83 4.55
C SER A 467 -29.46 37.49 5.86
N GLN A 468 -28.15 37.75 6.05
CA GLN A 468 -27.68 38.57 7.16
C GLN A 468 -27.95 40.04 6.87
N ASN A 469 -28.68 40.72 7.75
CA ASN A 469 -29.05 42.14 7.59
C ASN A 469 -27.82 43.04 7.35
N ASP A 470 -26.67 42.69 7.91
CA ASP A 470 -25.43 43.45 7.76
C ASP A 470 -24.86 43.37 6.34
N ASN A 471 -25.26 42.39 5.54
CA ASN A 471 -24.83 42.22 4.15
C ASN A 471 -25.87 42.76 3.17
N PHE A 472 -27.15 42.49 3.44
CA PHE A 472 -28.26 42.85 2.58
C PHE A 472 -29.47 43.20 3.46
N GLU A 473 -29.80 44.48 3.53
CA GLU A 473 -30.82 45.01 4.44
C GLU A 473 -32.03 45.49 3.66
N PHE A 474 -33.23 45.08 4.09
CA PHE A 474 -34.48 45.69 3.64
C PHE A 474 -34.93 46.71 4.68
N VAL A 475 -34.94 47.99 4.31
CA VAL A 475 -35.57 49.05 5.13
C VAL A 475 -37.07 49.09 4.85
N SER A 476 -37.46 48.83 3.61
CA SER A 476 -38.84 48.60 3.20
C SER A 476 -38.88 47.62 2.03
N LYS A 477 -40.08 47.29 1.54
CA LYS A 477 -40.23 46.51 0.29
C LYS A 477 -39.66 47.21 -0.95
N ARG A 478 -39.38 48.51 -0.86
CA ARG A 478 -38.92 49.36 -1.96
C ARG A 478 -37.57 50.02 -1.70
N GLU A 479 -36.94 49.70 -0.58
CA GLU A 479 -35.67 50.28 -0.19
C GLU A 479 -34.74 49.20 0.38
N CYS A 480 -33.60 49.02 -0.29
CA CYS A 480 -32.64 47.97 0.06
C CYS A 480 -31.19 48.47 -0.02
N TYR A 481 -30.37 47.99 0.91
CA TYR A 481 -28.97 48.34 1.05
C TYR A 481 -28.05 47.11 1.03
N VAL A 482 -26.89 47.26 0.40
CA VAL A 482 -25.74 46.36 0.55
C VAL A 482 -24.79 46.94 1.59
N SER A 483 -24.34 46.09 2.53
CA SER A 483 -23.41 46.49 3.60
C SER A 483 -23.87 47.71 4.41
N ARG A 484 -25.18 47.84 4.63
CA ARG A 484 -25.90 48.94 5.34
C ARG A 484 -25.74 50.36 4.76
N ASN A 485 -24.85 50.58 3.80
CA ASN A 485 -24.47 51.93 3.37
C ASN A 485 -24.68 52.18 1.87
N ILE A 486 -24.76 51.13 1.05
CA ILE A 486 -24.90 51.25 -0.41
C ILE A 486 -26.34 50.96 -0.77
N ARG A 487 -27.12 52.00 -1.08
CA ARG A 487 -28.50 51.84 -1.54
C ARG A 487 -28.52 51.24 -2.95
N VAL A 488 -29.22 50.12 -3.14
CA VAL A 488 -29.23 49.38 -4.41
C VAL A 488 -30.64 49.17 -5.00
N ILE A 489 -31.67 49.35 -4.17
CA ILE A 489 -33.06 49.46 -4.59
C ILE A 489 -33.64 50.67 -3.87
N ASP A 490 -34.26 51.60 -4.61
CA ASP A 490 -34.90 52.78 -4.05
C ASP A 490 -36.06 53.30 -4.91
N ASP A 491 -37.06 53.90 -4.26
CA ASP A 491 -38.20 54.53 -4.93
C ASP A 491 -38.28 56.04 -4.68
N SER A 492 -37.15 56.65 -4.29
CA SER A 492 -37.08 58.06 -3.86
C SER A 492 -37.51 59.05 -4.96
N SER A 493 -37.46 58.64 -6.22
CA SER A 493 -37.90 59.40 -7.39
C SER A 493 -39.38 59.22 -7.76
N GLY A 494 -40.15 58.43 -6.99
CA GLY A 494 -41.50 57.98 -7.35
C GLY A 494 -41.53 56.80 -8.32
N GLN A 495 -40.36 56.37 -8.82
CA GLN A 495 -40.16 55.20 -9.65
C GLN A 495 -39.22 54.22 -8.93
N LEU A 496 -39.57 52.93 -8.88
CA LEU A 496 -38.71 51.91 -8.27
C LEU A 496 -37.49 51.65 -9.16
N LEU A 497 -36.31 52.01 -8.68
CA LEU A 497 -35.04 51.85 -9.37
C LEU A 497 -34.25 50.68 -8.78
N TRP A 498 -33.76 49.81 -9.64
CA TRP A 498 -32.78 48.79 -9.30
C TRP A 498 -31.43 49.20 -9.87
N HIS A 499 -30.38 49.14 -9.05
CA HIS A 499 -29.04 49.54 -9.46
C HIS A 499 -28.30 48.43 -10.25
N LEU A 500 -29.00 47.35 -10.58
CA LEU A 500 -28.60 46.33 -11.54
C LEU A 500 -29.75 46.02 -12.47
N ASN A 501 -29.45 45.77 -13.74
CA ASN A 501 -30.43 45.38 -14.74
C ASN A 501 -30.41 43.86 -14.95
N TYR A 502 -31.58 43.23 -14.90
CA TYR A 502 -31.75 41.82 -15.21
C TYR A 502 -31.54 41.55 -16.71
N VAL A 503 -30.80 40.50 -17.03
CA VAL A 503 -30.55 40.04 -18.40
C VAL A 503 -30.97 38.59 -18.50
N GLN A 504 -31.97 38.32 -19.33
CA GLN A 504 -32.40 36.97 -19.63
C GLN A 504 -31.38 36.31 -20.58
N ASN A 505 -30.84 35.16 -20.17
CA ASN A 505 -29.98 34.33 -21.02
C ASN A 505 -30.38 32.86 -20.84
N LYS A 506 -31.29 32.42 -21.72
CA LYS A 506 -31.85 31.06 -21.70
C LYS A 506 -30.82 29.96 -21.96
N LYS A 507 -29.64 30.30 -22.50
CA LYS A 507 -28.61 29.32 -22.85
C LYS A 507 -27.69 29.07 -21.67
N ASP A 508 -27.13 30.14 -21.10
CA ASP A 508 -26.07 30.00 -20.10
C ASP A 508 -26.57 30.26 -18.67
N GLY A 509 -27.73 30.92 -18.51
CA GLY A 509 -28.28 31.29 -17.21
C GLY A 509 -28.51 32.79 -17.11
N ASP A 510 -29.66 33.17 -16.56
CA ASP A 510 -29.98 34.58 -16.34
C ASP A 510 -29.01 35.23 -15.34
N TYR A 511 -28.74 36.52 -15.54
CA TYR A 511 -27.79 37.26 -14.72
C TYR A 511 -28.20 38.74 -14.58
N PHE A 512 -27.43 39.48 -13.77
CA PHE A 512 -27.56 40.92 -13.60
C PHE A 512 -26.30 41.64 -14.06
N LYS A 513 -26.43 42.87 -14.57
CA LYS A 513 -25.29 43.73 -14.95
C LYS A 513 -25.42 45.13 -14.36
N LYS A 514 -24.29 45.82 -14.21
CA LYS A 514 -24.19 47.21 -13.72
C LYS A 514 -24.86 48.17 -14.69
N ASN A 515 -26.15 48.39 -14.47
CA ASN A 515 -26.94 49.39 -15.16
C ASN A 515 -28.17 49.70 -14.31
N ILE A 516 -28.45 50.97 -14.04
CA ILE A 516 -29.65 51.36 -13.30
C ILE A 516 -30.86 51.16 -14.21
N ALA A 517 -31.84 50.42 -13.74
CA ALA A 517 -33.07 50.14 -14.47
C ALA A 517 -34.28 50.49 -13.61
N ALA A 518 -35.26 51.15 -14.23
CA ALA A 518 -36.58 51.29 -13.65
C ALA A 518 -37.35 49.97 -13.75
N VAL A 519 -38.01 49.59 -12.67
CA VAL A 519 -38.71 48.31 -12.56
C VAL A 519 -40.18 48.56 -12.17
N SER A 520 -41.11 47.85 -12.81
CA SER A 520 -42.53 47.96 -12.52
C SER A 520 -42.96 47.04 -11.36
N GLY A 521 -43.53 47.62 -10.30
CA GLY A 521 -44.17 46.88 -9.20
C GLY A 521 -43.23 46.40 -8.10
N GLU A 522 -43.80 45.87 -7.01
CA GLU A 522 -43.02 45.18 -5.96
C GLU A 522 -42.55 43.82 -6.50
N ILE A 523 -41.23 43.65 -6.68
CA ILE A 523 -40.64 42.36 -7.05
C ILE A 523 -39.98 41.73 -5.83
N ALA A 524 -40.31 40.48 -5.54
CA ALA A 524 -39.59 39.68 -4.56
C ALA A 524 -38.12 39.52 -5.02
N VAL A 525 -37.19 40.09 -4.26
CA VAL A 525 -35.76 40.02 -4.57
C VAL A 525 -35.25 38.60 -4.31
N GLN A 526 -35.13 37.83 -5.39
CA GLN A 526 -34.63 36.45 -5.34
C GLN A 526 -33.12 36.40 -5.08
N TYR A 527 -32.60 35.22 -4.70
CA TYR A 527 -31.18 35.05 -4.38
C TYR A 527 -30.23 35.41 -5.52
N LEU A 528 -30.59 35.13 -6.78
CA LEU A 528 -29.81 35.58 -7.94
C LEU A 528 -29.53 37.08 -7.87
N ALA A 529 -30.55 37.89 -7.57
CA ALA A 529 -30.42 39.34 -7.44
C ALA A 529 -29.64 39.74 -6.19
N LYS A 530 -29.98 39.19 -5.00
CA LYS A 530 -29.29 39.51 -3.74
C LYS A 530 -27.78 39.29 -3.83
N ILE A 531 -27.38 38.11 -4.32
CA ILE A 531 -25.96 37.77 -4.48
C ILE A 531 -25.31 38.64 -5.55
N SER A 532 -26.00 38.94 -6.65
CA SER A 532 -25.46 39.84 -7.69
C SER A 532 -25.19 41.25 -7.15
N PHE A 533 -26.08 41.80 -6.32
CA PHE A 533 -25.87 43.09 -5.65
C PHE A 533 -24.65 43.04 -4.72
N ILE A 534 -24.52 42.00 -3.89
CA ILE A 534 -23.37 41.83 -3.01
C ILE A 534 -22.07 41.73 -3.83
N LEU A 535 -22.03 40.87 -4.85
CA LEU A 535 -20.87 40.72 -5.73
C LEU A 535 -20.48 42.03 -6.41
N SER A 536 -21.46 42.77 -6.93
CA SER A 536 -21.26 44.03 -7.64
C SER A 536 -20.76 45.17 -6.76
N TYR A 537 -21.37 45.34 -5.58
CA TYR A 537 -21.21 46.53 -4.75
C TYR A 537 -20.37 46.32 -3.50
N LYS A 538 -20.40 45.13 -2.88
CA LYS A 538 -19.52 44.81 -1.75
C LYS A 538 -18.16 44.31 -2.21
N PHE A 539 -18.14 43.46 -3.24
CA PHE A 539 -16.91 42.83 -3.75
C PHE A 539 -16.44 43.42 -5.08
N GLU A 540 -17.09 44.48 -5.56
CA GLU A 540 -16.70 45.25 -6.75
C GLU A 540 -16.51 44.42 -8.04
N LYS A 541 -17.15 43.25 -8.13
CA LYS A 541 -16.99 42.35 -9.28
C LYS A 541 -17.58 42.95 -10.56
N SER A 542 -17.03 42.54 -11.70
CA SER A 542 -17.40 43.03 -13.03
C SER A 542 -18.64 42.33 -13.58
N ASP A 543 -19.24 42.90 -14.63
CA ASP A 543 -20.37 42.29 -15.34
C ASP A 543 -20.03 40.89 -15.89
N HIS A 544 -18.79 40.67 -16.30
CA HIS A 544 -18.31 39.34 -16.72
C HIS A 544 -18.40 38.33 -15.56
N PHE A 545 -18.03 38.74 -14.35
CA PHE A 545 -18.16 37.89 -13.17
C PHE A 545 -19.63 37.64 -12.81
N LEU A 546 -20.50 38.65 -12.93
CA LEU A 546 -21.93 38.49 -12.70
C LEU A 546 -22.59 37.55 -13.72
N MET A 547 -22.13 37.57 -14.97
CA MET A 547 -22.55 36.58 -15.98
C MET A 547 -22.12 35.16 -15.57
N ALA A 548 -20.89 34.97 -15.09
CA ALA A 548 -20.44 33.67 -14.58
C ALA A 548 -21.26 33.20 -13.36
N TRP A 549 -21.65 34.12 -12.47
CA TRP A 549 -22.59 33.83 -11.37
C TRP A 549 -23.97 33.37 -11.89
N GLY A 550 -24.47 33.97 -12.96
CA GLY A 550 -25.70 33.51 -13.63
C GLY A 550 -25.62 32.04 -14.06
N VAL A 551 -24.47 31.62 -14.60
CA VAL A 551 -24.21 30.22 -14.96
C VAL A 551 -24.25 29.29 -13.74
N ILE A 552 -23.61 29.70 -12.64
CA ILE A 552 -23.58 28.96 -11.37
C ILE A 552 -25.00 28.78 -10.80
N ASN A 553 -25.81 29.85 -10.80
CA ASN A 553 -27.21 29.78 -10.37
C ASN A 553 -28.08 28.92 -11.31
N ASN A 554 -27.80 28.94 -12.62
CA ASN A 554 -28.49 28.07 -13.56
C ASN A 554 -28.18 26.59 -13.30
N ILE A 555 -26.91 26.24 -13.03
CA ILE A 555 -26.52 24.87 -12.62
C ILE A 555 -27.25 24.44 -11.33
N ARG A 556 -27.36 25.36 -10.34
CA ARG A 556 -28.12 25.12 -9.10
C ARG A 556 -29.56 24.71 -9.40
N ASN A 557 -30.24 25.44 -10.28
CA ASN A 557 -31.66 25.22 -10.57
C ASN A 557 -31.87 24.01 -11.48
N GLU A 558 -31.11 23.92 -12.57
CA GLU A 558 -31.34 22.94 -13.62
C GLU A 558 -30.80 21.55 -13.24
N LYS A 559 -29.58 21.47 -12.71
CA LYS A 559 -28.92 20.19 -12.41
C LYS A 559 -29.12 19.80 -10.95
N ALA A 560 -28.64 20.64 -10.03
CA ALA A 560 -28.54 20.28 -8.62
C ALA A 560 -29.93 20.11 -7.97
N GLY A 561 -30.84 21.07 -8.19
CA GLY A 561 -32.18 21.11 -7.62
C GLY A 561 -33.19 20.11 -8.20
N HIS A 562 -32.91 19.51 -9.36
CA HIS A 562 -33.82 18.56 -10.02
C HIS A 562 -33.41 17.10 -9.90
N GLY A 563 -32.56 16.75 -8.92
CA GLY A 563 -32.30 15.37 -8.53
C GLY A 563 -31.72 14.49 -9.65
N GLY A 564 -30.96 15.08 -10.59
CA GLY A 564 -30.33 14.35 -11.70
C GLY A 564 -31.14 14.29 -13.00
N ARG A 565 -32.39 14.77 -13.04
CA ARG A 565 -33.23 14.73 -14.26
C ARG A 565 -32.62 15.44 -15.47
N LYS A 566 -31.83 16.50 -15.23
CA LYS A 566 -31.08 17.24 -16.27
C LYS A 566 -29.57 17.00 -16.20
N GLY A 567 -29.17 15.88 -15.60
CA GLY A 567 -27.77 15.51 -15.36
C GLY A 567 -27.27 15.88 -13.97
N TYR A 568 -26.03 15.46 -13.69
CA TYR A 568 -25.34 15.72 -12.43
C TYR A 568 -24.35 16.87 -12.58
N VAL A 569 -24.14 17.58 -11.48
CA VAL A 569 -23.03 18.53 -11.32
C VAL A 569 -21.72 17.79 -11.55
N THR A 570 -20.76 18.45 -12.16
CA THR A 570 -19.39 17.95 -12.36
C THR A 570 -18.40 18.69 -11.46
N GLN A 571 -17.21 18.11 -11.24
CA GLN A 571 -16.15 18.76 -10.46
C GLN A 571 -15.79 20.15 -11.03
N ARG A 572 -15.76 20.27 -12.37
CA ARG A 572 -15.49 21.54 -13.06
C ARG A 572 -16.54 22.61 -12.77
N GLU A 573 -17.79 22.20 -12.58
CA GLU A 573 -18.90 23.11 -12.26
C GLU A 573 -18.94 23.50 -10.78
N LEU A 574 -18.45 22.63 -9.89
CA LEU A 574 -18.39 22.88 -8.46
C LEU A 574 -17.34 23.95 -8.09
N PHE A 575 -16.17 23.95 -8.74
CA PHE A 575 -15.07 24.85 -8.35
C PHE A 575 -15.39 26.36 -8.45
N PRO A 576 -16.04 26.86 -9.51
CA PRO A 576 -16.45 28.27 -9.56
C PRO A 576 -17.40 28.67 -8.42
N LEU A 577 -18.28 27.77 -7.97
CA LEU A 577 -19.11 28.03 -6.79
C LEU A 577 -18.26 28.13 -5.52
N LEU A 578 -17.30 27.21 -5.33
CA LEU A 578 -16.41 27.22 -4.17
C LEU A 578 -15.57 28.51 -4.09
N GLU A 579 -15.13 29.06 -5.22
CA GLU A 579 -14.41 30.35 -5.27
C GLU A 579 -15.28 31.51 -4.76
N ILE A 580 -16.59 31.49 -5.06
CA ILE A 580 -17.54 32.48 -4.53
C ILE A 580 -17.81 32.26 -3.04
N VAL A 581 -17.91 31.01 -2.60
CA VAL A 581 -18.03 30.67 -1.16
C VAL A 581 -16.80 31.14 -0.39
N GLU A 582 -15.59 30.91 -0.91
CA GLU A 582 -14.34 31.41 -0.32
C GLU A 582 -14.37 32.94 -0.21
N LEU A 583 -14.71 33.65 -1.29
CA LEU A 583 -14.85 35.11 -1.32
C LEU A 583 -15.83 35.61 -0.22
N PHE A 584 -16.98 34.95 -0.06
CA PHE A 584 -18.02 35.38 0.89
C PHE A 584 -17.61 35.13 2.34
N LEU A 585 -17.01 33.97 2.64
CA LEU A 585 -16.59 33.62 3.99
C LEU A 585 -15.31 34.34 4.42
N THR A 586 -14.43 34.69 3.47
CA THR A 586 -13.16 35.35 3.76
C THR A 586 -13.17 36.86 3.50
N ASN A 587 -14.23 37.41 2.89
CA ASN A 587 -14.30 38.79 2.41
C ASN A 587 -13.06 39.23 1.61
N ARG A 588 -12.46 38.35 0.80
CA ARG A 588 -11.23 38.60 0.03
C ARG A 588 -11.38 38.19 -1.42
#